data_AF-A0A4Y9J849-F1
#
_entry.id   AF-A0A4Y9J849-F1
#
_cell.length_a   1.000
_cell.length_b   1.000
_cell.length_c   1.000
_cell.angle_alpha   90.00
_cell.angle_beta   90.00
_cell.angle_gamma   90.00
#
_symmetry.space_group_name_H-M   'P 1'
#
loop_
_entity.id
_entity.type
_entity.pdbx_description
1 polymer ?
#
loop_
_entity_poly.entity_id
_entity_poly.type
_entity_poly.pdbx_seq_one_letter_code
_entity_poly.pdbx_strand_id
1 'polypeptide(L)' 'NVIRKWCLYFLKVIQFSKKDLSYRRKQRYISVHLEDYLPQLFRK' A
#
# COMPACT_ATOMS: atom_id res chain seq x y z
N ASN A 1 -4.41 -8.12 13.54
CA ASN A 1 -4.88 -7.31 12.39
C ASN A 1 -3.81 -7.32 11.27
N VAL A 2 -3.77 -8.39 10.49
CA VAL A 2 -2.73 -8.66 9.47
C VAL A 2 -2.79 -7.63 8.33
N ILE A 3 -4.00 -7.24 7.92
CA ILE A 3 -4.24 -6.19 6.93
C ILE A 3 -3.53 -4.88 7.30
N ARG A 4 -3.62 -4.46 8.57
CA ARG A 4 -2.94 -3.24 9.05
C ARG A 4 -1.42 -3.31 8.87
N LYS A 5 -0.80 -4.46 9.11
CA LYS A 5 0.65 -4.64 8.92
C LYS A 5 1.04 -4.54 7.45
N TRP A 6 0.27 -5.16 6.54
CA TRP A 6 0.49 -5.05 5.10
C TRP A 6 0.33 -3.62 4.59
N CYS A 7 -0.72 -2.91 5.01
CA CYS A 7 -0.90 -1.51 4.62
C CYS A 7 0.26 -0.62 5.08
N LEU A 8 0.81 -0.85 6.27
CA LEU A 8 1.99 -0.12 6.77
C LEU A 8 3.27 -0.46 6.00
N TYR A 9 3.44 -1.71 5.58
CA TYR A 9 4.55 -2.11 4.73
C TYR A 9 4.49 -1.41 3.37
N PHE A 10 3.34 -1.49 2.70
CA PHE A 10 3.15 -0.85 1.39
C PHE A 10 3.26 0.68 1.43
N LEU A 11 2.86 1.31 2.55
CA LEU A 11 3.09 2.74 2.77
C LEU A 11 4.57 3.14 2.69
N LYS A 12 5.48 2.22 3.06
CA LYS A 12 6.94 2.46 3.01
C LYS A 12 7.54 2.10 1.65
N VAL A 13 7.04 1.06 1.01
CA VAL A 13 7.62 0.51 -0.22
C VAL A 13 7.13 1.23 -1.47
N ILE A 14 5.88 1.69 -1.49
CA ILE A 14 5.29 2.35 -2.65
C ILE A 14 5.75 3.80 -2.72
N GLN A 15 6.38 4.18 -3.83
CA GLN A 15 6.56 5.58 -4.18
C GLN A 15 5.25 6.16 -4.72
N PHE A 16 4.63 7.02 -3.93
CA PHE A 16 3.45 7.76 -4.36
C PHE A 16 3.88 8.88 -5.31
N SER A 17 3.43 8.81 -6.56
CA SER A 17 3.70 9.84 -7.58
C SER A 17 3.21 11.25 -7.17
N LYS A 18 2.13 11.33 -6.39
CA LYS A 18 1.62 12.59 -5.84
C LYS A 18 2.26 12.90 -4.49
N LYS A 19 3.05 14.00 -4.45
CA LYS A 19 3.79 14.46 -3.27
C LYS A 19 2.90 14.76 -2.04
N ASP A 20 1.67 15.24 -2.24
CA ASP A 20 0.76 15.67 -1.15
C ASP A 20 -0.45 14.74 -0.91
N LEU A 21 -0.30 13.43 -1.13
CA LEU A 21 -1.34 12.50 -0.67
C LEU A 21 -1.33 12.40 0.86
N SER A 22 -2.46 12.77 1.47
CA SER A 22 -2.67 12.57 2.91
C SER A 22 -2.56 11.09 3.28
N TYR A 23 -2.17 10.83 4.53
CA TYR A 23 -2.04 9.47 5.05
C TYR A 23 -3.30 8.62 4.82
N ARG A 24 -4.49 9.19 5.03
CA ARG A 24 -5.78 8.52 4.77
C ARG A 24 -5.95 8.15 3.30
N ARG A 25 -5.58 9.05 2.37
CA ARG A 25 -5.67 8.76 0.93
C ARG A 25 -4.69 7.68 0.51
N LYS A 26 -3.46 7.70 1.04
CA LYS A 26 -2.46 6.65 0.81
C LYS A 26 -2.94 5.28 1.32
N GLN A 27 -3.50 5.24 2.54
CA GLN A 27 -4.08 4.01 3.09
C GLN A 27 -5.27 3.50 2.27
N ARG A 28 -6.19 4.38 1.86
CA ARG A 28 -7.32 3.98 1.02
C ARG A 28 -6.85 3.44 -0.33
N TYR A 29 -5.88 4.11 -0.95
CA TYR A 29 -5.29 3.65 -2.22
C TYR A 29 -4.67 2.25 -2.09
N ILE A 30 -3.83 2.03 -1.06
CA ILE A 30 -3.23 0.71 -0.79
C ILE A 30 -4.31 -0.34 -0.53
N SER A 31 -5.33 0.00 0.26
CA SER A 31 -6.41 -0.95 0.58
C SER A 31 -7.23 -1.34 -0.65
N VAL A 32 -7.43 -0.40 -1.60
CA VAL A 32 -8.18 -0.65 -2.84
C VAL A 32 -7.35 -1.53 -3.79
N HIS A 33 -6.05 -1.27 -3.90
CA HIS A 33 -5.14 -2.00 -4.78
C HIS A 33 -4.39 -3.13 -4.08
N LEU A 34 -4.86 -3.58 -2.91
CA LEU A 34 -4.13 -4.53 -2.09
C LEU A 34 -3.91 -5.85 -2.84
N GLU A 35 -4.95 -6.34 -3.52
CA GLU A 35 -4.91 -7.56 -4.33
C GLU A 35 -3.93 -7.45 -5.50
N ASP A 36 -3.77 -6.25 -6.08
CA ASP A 36 -2.80 -6.00 -7.16
C ASP A 36 -1.35 -6.02 -6.65
N TYR A 37 -1.14 -5.66 -5.38
CA TYR A 37 0.18 -5.61 -4.76
C TYR A 37 0.64 -6.93 -4.14
N LEU A 38 -0.30 -7.80 -3.73
CA LEU A 38 0.05 -9.11 -3.17
C LEU A 38 0.93 -9.95 -4.13
N PRO A 39 0.62 -10.07 -5.43
CA PRO A 39 1.47 -10.78 -6.38
C PRO A 39 2.89 -10.19 -6.48
N GLN A 40 3.07 -8.89 -6.32
CA GLN A 40 4.40 -8.25 -6.38
C GLN A 40 5.28 -8.60 -5.18
N LEU A 41 4.67 -8.91 -4.04
CA LEU A 41 5.35 -9.40 -2.84
C LEU A 41 5.73 -10.88 -2.93
N PHE A 42 4.90 -11.68 -3.58
CA PHE A 42 5.08 -13.14 -3.67
C PHE A 42 5.73 -13.59 -4.98
N ARG A 43 5.89 -12.71 -5.98
CA ARG A 43 6.80 -12.91 -7.11
C ARG A 43 8.23 -12.79 -6.58
N LYS A 44 8.72 -13.93 -6.09
CA LYS A 44 10.14 -14.19 -5.83
C LYS A 44 10.94 -14.14 -7.13
#